data_AF-A0A1I2SJ23-F1
#
_entry.id   AF-A0A1I2SJ23-F1
#
_cell.length_a   1.000
_cell.length_b   1.000
_cell.length_c   1.000
_cell.angle_alpha   90.00
_cell.angle_beta   90.00
_cell.angle_gamma   90.00
#
_symmetry.space_group_name_H-M   'P 1'
#
loop_
_entity.id
_entity.type
_entity.pdbx_description
1 polymer ?
#
loop_
_entity_poly.entity_id
_entity_poly.type
_entity_poly.pdbx_seq_one_letter_code
_entity_poly.pdbx_strand_id
1 'polypeptide(L)' 'MLVVAHGNTLRALVKLIDGLSEDAITGLNIPTGVPLRFDLDDALRPVVRGGSPLSSP' A
#
# COMPACT_ATOMS: atom_id res chain seq x y z
N MET A 1 -7.41 -10.87 -0.05
CA MET A 1 -6.47 -11.05 1.09
C MET A 1 -6.60 -9.84 2.00
N LEU A 2 -6.55 -10.02 3.33
CA LEU A 2 -6.55 -8.93 4.31
C LEU A 2 -5.26 -9.01 5.14
N VAL A 3 -4.57 -7.88 5.30
CA VAL A 3 -3.35 -7.75 6.11
C VAL A 3 -3.61 -6.70 7.17
N VAL A 4 -3.37 -7.04 8.43
CA VAL A 4 -3.44 -6.12 9.57
C VAL A 4 -2.08 -6.10 10.25
N ALA A 5 -1.42 -4.95 10.23
CA ALA A 5 -0.08 -4.75 10.77
C ALA A 5 0.13 -3.29 11.21
N HIS A 6 1.33 -2.99 11.71
CA HIS A 6 1.72 -1.64 12.10
C HIS A 6 2.20 -0.81 10.89
N GLY A 7 2.21 0.52 11.02
CA GLY A 7 2.53 1.43 9.93
C GLY A 7 3.89 1.18 9.25
N ASN A 8 4.94 0.81 9.99
CA ASN A 8 6.26 0.49 9.41
C ASN A 8 6.22 -0.76 8.54
N THR A 9 5.55 -1.81 9.00
CA THR A 9 5.39 -3.06 8.25
C THR A 9 4.56 -2.85 7.00
N LEU A 10 3.46 -2.08 7.10
CA LEU A 10 2.65 -1.73 5.94
C LEU A 10 3.43 -0.87 4.92
N ARG A 11 4.25 0.09 5.38
CA ARG A 11 5.14 0.87 4.50
C ARG A 11 6.14 -0.02 3.77
N ALA A 12 6.76 -0.96 4.47
CA ALA A 12 7.68 -1.92 3.83
C ALA A 12 6.96 -2.78 2.77
N LEU A 13 5.73 -3.21 3.05
CA LEU A 13 4.91 -3.97 2.10
C LEU A 13 4.57 -3.14 0.86
N VAL A 14 4.11 -1.89 1.03
CA VAL A 14 3.80 -0.98 -0.08
C VAL A 14 5.05 -0.71 -0.91
N LYS A 15 6.21 -0.48 -0.28
CA LYS A 15 7.50 -0.32 -0.96
C LYS A 15 7.81 -1.50 -1.89
N LEU A 16 7.60 -2.73 -1.41
CA LEU A 16 7.84 -3.93 -2.18
C LEU A 16 6.89 -4.04 -3.39
N ILE A 17 5.60 -3.78 -3.18
CA ILE A 17 4.56 -3.93 -4.20
C ILE A 17 4.66 -2.82 -5.26
N ASP A 18 4.84 -1.57 -4.84
CA ASP A 18 4.94 -0.40 -5.73
C ASP A 18 6.34 -0.22 -6.35
N GLY A 19 7.35 -0.96 -5.88
CA GLY A 19 8.74 -0.81 -6.32
C GLY A 19 9.33 0.56 -5.97
N LEU A 20 9.03 1.08 -4.78
CA LEU A 20 9.47 2.41 -4.35
C LEU A 20 10.96 2.42 -3.98
N SER A 21 11.65 3.51 -4.32
CA SER A 21 13.01 3.79 -3.83
C SER A 21 13.00 4.12 -2.34
N GLU A 22 14.18 4.12 -1.71
CA GLU A 22 14.33 4.54 -0.31
C GLU A 22 13.81 5.96 -0.08
N ASP A 23 14.12 6.89 -0.98
CA ASP A 23 13.69 8.28 -0.85
C ASP A 23 12.16 8.39 -0.95
N ALA A 24 11.53 7.65 -1.87
CA ALA A 24 10.10 7.66 -2.07
C ALA A 24 9.32 7.08 -0.86
N ILE A 25 9.91 6.13 -0.12
CA ILE A 25 9.21 5.56 1.05
C ILE A 25 9.17 6.52 2.24
N THR A 26 10.14 7.43 2.37
CA THR A 26 10.20 8.38 3.50
C THR A 26 9.03 9.36 3.53
N GLY A 27 8.48 9.71 2.36
CA GLY A 27 7.32 10.58 2.23
C GLY A 27 5.97 9.85 2.30
N LEU A 28 5.97 8.51 2.34
CA LEU A 28 4.73 7.74 2.35
C LEU A 28 4.08 7.77 3.74
N ASN A 29 2.87 8.34 3.81
CA ASN A 29 2.01 8.27 4.99
C ASN A 29 0.88 7.27 4.74
N ILE A 30 0.78 6.24 5.59
CA ILE A 30 -0.33 5.27 5.54
C ILE A 30 -1.39 5.70 6.55
N PRO A 31 -2.64 5.98 6.12
CA PRO A 31 -3.71 6.38 7.03
C PRO A 31 -4.03 5.25 8.02
N THR A 32 -4.29 5.62 9.27
CA THR A 32 -4.71 4.68 10.32
C THR A 32 -6.22 4.51 10.29
N GLY A 33 -6.70 3.28 10.54
CA GLY A 33 -8.13 2.99 10.64
C GLY A 33 -8.92 3.01 9.32
N VAL A 34 -8.26 3.25 8.19
CA VAL A 34 -8.86 3.21 6.86
C VAL A 34 -8.25 2.06 6.06
N PRO A 35 -9.02 1.06 5.60
CA PRO A 35 -8.49 -0.01 4.77
C PRO A 35 -7.97 0.54 3.43
N LEU A 36 -6.79 0.08 2.99
CA LEU A 36 -6.26 0.35 1.66
C LEU A 36 -6.49 -0.87 0.76
N ARG A 37 -7.12 -0.66 -0.39
CA ARG A 37 -7.31 -1.68 -1.43
C ARG A 37 -6.20 -1.59 -2.47
N PHE A 38 -5.55 -2.72 -2.71
CA PHE A 38 -4.60 -2.90 -3.80
C PHE A 38 -5.20 -3.89 -4.80
N ASP A 39 -5.51 -3.42 -6.00
CA ASP A 39 -5.81 -4.29 -7.13
C ASP A 39 -4.49 -4.60 -7.84
N LEU A 40 -4.20 -5.89 -8.04
CA LEU A 40 -2.95 -6.36 -8.62
C LEU A 40 -3.22 -6.98 -10.00
N ASP A 41 -2.27 -6.82 -10.93
CA ASP A 41 -2.27 -7.51 -12.22
C ASP A 41 -1.74 -8.95 -12.10
N ASP A 42 -1.71 -9.68 -13.23
CA ASP A 42 -1.23 -11.07 -13.29
C ASP A 42 0.26 -11.22 -12.92
N ALA A 43 1.03 -10.13 -12.94
CA ALA A 43 2.42 -10.07 -12.51
C ALA A 43 2.57 -9.57 -11.06
N LEU A 44 1.47 -9.52 -10.29
CA LEU A 44 1.39 -9.03 -8.91
C LEU A 44 1.81 -7.56 -8.76
N ARG A 45 1.71 -6.76 -9.82
CA ARG A 45 1.98 -5.34 -9.78
C ARG A 45 0.69 -4.57 -9.49
N PRO A 46 0.77 -3.49 -8.71
CA PRO A 46 -0.39 -2.68 -8.40
C PRO A 46 -0.90 -1.96 -9.66
N VAL A 47 -2.20 -2.09 -9.93
CA VAL A 47 -2.89 -1.36 -11.00
C VAL A 47 -2.89 0.15 -10.69
N VAL A 48 -2.98 0.51 -9.42
CA VAL A 48 -2.88 1.89 -8.90
C VAL A 48 -1.83 1.92 -7.80
N ARG A 49 -0.76 2.71 -7.99
CA ARG A 49 0.28 2.91 -6.97
C ARG A 49 -0.28 3.56 -5.72
N GLY A 50 0.21 3.13 -4.55
CA GLY A 50 -0.24 3.60 -3.24
C GLY A 50 -1.59 3.03 -2.78
N GLY A 51 -2.28 2.26 -3.65
CA GLY A 51 -3.60 1.72 -3.37
C GLY A 51 -4.69 2.79 -3.34
N SER A 52 -5.94 2.35 -3.20
CA SER A 52 -7.10 3.22 -3.06
C SER A 52 -7.68 3.07 -1.66
N PRO A 53 -7.96 4.18 -0.94
CA PRO A 53 -8.72 4.11 0.30
C PRO A 53 -10.06 3.45 0.03
N LEU A 54 -10.38 2.44 0.83
CA LEU A 54 -11.72 1.89 0.87
C LEU A 54 -12.54 2.78 1.79
N SER A 55 -12.97 3.93 1.27
CA SER A 55 -14.13 4.61 1.84
C SER A 55 -15.34 3.73 1.56
N SER A 56 -16.23 3.55 2.54
CA SER A 56 -17.57 3.00 2.30
C SER A 56 -18.23 3.71 1.10
N PRO A 57 -19.16 3.06 0.38
CA PRO A 57 -20.00 3.75 -0.61
C PRO A 57 -20.71 4.97 -0.01
#